data_AF-A0A498JNN1-F1
#
_entry.id   AF-A0A498JNN1-F1
#
_cell.length_a   1.000
_cell.length_b   1.000
_cell.length_c   1.000
_cell.angle_alpha   90.00
_cell.angle_beta   90.00
_cell.angle_gamma   90.00
#
_symmetry.space_group_name_H-M   'P 1'
#
loop_
_entity.id
_entity.type
_entity.pdbx_description
1 polymer ?
#
loop_
_entity_poly.entity_id
_entity_poly.type
_entity_poly.pdbx_seq_one_letter_code
_entity_poly.pdbx_strand_id
1 'polypeptide(L)' 'MAQFIINYDNSLPASQRFIIHVLDSTHNFVQPHAAEMIRSAIAEFIREAYLSALETKYA' A
#
# COMPACT_ATOMS: atom_id res chain seq x y z
N MET A 1 3.79 -5.66 -4.56
CA MET A 1 2.86 -4.52 -4.37
C MET A 1 1.51 -4.95 -3.82
N ALA A 2 0.83 -5.95 -4.40
CA ALA A 2 -0.45 -6.44 -3.87
C ALA A 2 -0.39 -6.82 -2.38
N GLN A 3 0.66 -7.54 -1.95
CA GLN A 3 0.86 -7.88 -0.54
C GLN A 3 1.03 -6.66 0.38
N PHE A 4 1.70 -5.61 -0.10
CA PHE A 4 1.83 -4.35 0.65
C PHE A 4 0.45 -3.71 0.87
N ILE A 5 -0.40 -3.68 -0.16
CA ILE A 5 -1.77 -3.15 -0.07
C ILE A 5 -2.65 -3.99 0.86
N ILE A 6 -2.52 -5.32 0.83
CA ILE A 6 -3.24 -6.21 1.77
C ILE A 6 -2.80 -5.93 3.21
N ASN A 7 -1.50 -5.79 3.45
CA ASN A 7 -0.98 -5.49 4.77
C ASN A 7 -1.40 -4.09 5.25
N TYR A 8 -1.40 -3.12 4.35
CA TYR A 8 -1.88 -1.76 4.63
C TYR A 8 -3.36 -1.76 5.00
N ASP A 9 -4.22 -2.42 4.22
CA ASP A 9 -5.65 -2.57 4.53
C ASP A 9 -5.87 -3.22 5.91
N ASN A 10 -5.13 -4.28 6.22
CA ASN A 10 -5.23 -4.97 7.51
C ASN A 10 -4.75 -4.11 8.70
N SER A 11 -3.91 -3.09 8.47
CA SER A 11 -3.46 -2.16 9.50
C SER A 11 -4.50 -1.11 9.86
N LEU A 12 -5.53 -0.93 9.02
CA LEU A 12 -6.58 0.05 9.24
C LEU A 12 -7.69 -0.48 10.17
N PRO A 13 -8.37 0.42 10.91
CA PRO A 13 -9.62 0.09 11.59
C PRO A 13 -10.64 -0.56 10.64
N ALA A 14 -11.49 -1.44 11.17
CA ALA A 14 -12.48 -2.17 10.35
C ALA A 14 -13.39 -1.25 9.52
N SER A 15 -13.73 -0.05 10.03
CA SER A 15 -14.53 0.95 9.33
C SER A 15 -13.82 1.62 8.15
N GLN A 16 -12.50 1.45 8.04
CA GLN A 16 -11.64 2.09 7.05
C GLN A 16 -11.01 1.07 6.08
N ARG A 17 -11.25 -0.23 6.28
CA ARG A 17 -10.83 -1.24 5.32
C ARG A 17 -11.56 -1.06 4.00
N PHE A 18 -10.84 -1.24 2.92
CA PHE A 18 -11.24 -0.93 1.57
C PHE A 18 -11.12 -2.12 0.62
N ILE A 19 -10.43 -3.20 0.99
CA ILE A 19 -10.44 -4.44 0.21
C ILE A 19 -11.75 -5.17 0.42
N ILE A 20 -12.46 -5.43 -0.68
CA ILE A 20 -13.69 -6.22 -0.70
C ILE A 20 -13.33 -7.70 -0.91
N HIS A 21 -12.51 -7.98 -1.92
CA HIS A 21 -12.03 -9.35 -2.23
C HIS A 21 -10.60 -9.33 -2.75
N VAL A 22 -9.81 -10.35 -2.39
CA VAL A 22 -8.54 -10.67 -3.06
C VAL A 22 -8.86 -11.64 -4.19
N LEU A 23 -8.58 -11.25 -5.43
CA LEU A 23 -8.91 -12.06 -6.61
C LEU A 23 -7.78 -13.05 -6.92
N ASP A 24 -6.54 -12.58 -6.85
CA ASP A 24 -5.34 -13.40 -6.99
C ASP A 24 -4.13 -12.70 -6.33
N SER A 25 -2.91 -13.17 -6.58
CA SER A 25 -1.67 -12.60 -6.01
C SER A 25 -1.31 -11.20 -6.53
N THR A 26 -2.00 -10.72 -7.56
CA THR A 26 -1.75 -9.45 -8.25
C THR A 26 -2.98 -8.52 -8.30
N HIS A 27 -4.19 -9.05 -8.16
CA HIS A 27 -5.45 -8.32 -8.28
C HIS A 27 -6.24 -8.31 -6.97
N ASN A 28 -6.59 -7.10 -6.53
CA ASN A 28 -7.50 -6.86 -5.40
C ASN A 28 -8.73 -6.11 -5.91
N PHE A 29 -9.91 -6.55 -5.49
CA PHE A 29 -11.15 -5.82 -5.70
C PHE A 29 -11.40 -4.91 -4.50
N VAL A 30 -11.43 -3.60 -4.75
CA VAL A 30 -11.41 -2.56 -3.71
C VAL A 30 -12.55 -1.55 -3.89
N GLN A 31 -12.88 -0.83 -2.82
CA GLN A 31 -13.84 0.27 -2.87
C GLN A 31 -13.34 1.40 -3.80
N PRO A 32 -14.19 2.00 -4.65
CA PRO A 32 -13.74 2.99 -5.66
C PRO A 32 -13.01 4.21 -5.07
N HIS A 33 -13.42 4.66 -3.88
CA HIS A 33 -12.82 5.82 -3.21
C HIS A 33 -11.43 5.53 -2.63
N ALA A 34 -11.04 4.26 -2.49
CA ALA A 34 -9.73 3.90 -1.95
C ALA A 34 -8.60 4.06 -2.97
N ALA A 35 -8.91 4.29 -4.25
CA ALA A 35 -7.92 4.39 -5.31
C ALA A 35 -6.90 5.51 -5.08
N GLU A 36 -7.35 6.68 -4.60
CA GLU A 36 -6.45 7.80 -4.27
C GLU A 36 -5.59 7.51 -3.04
N MET A 37 -6.21 6.97 -2.00
CA MET A 37 -5.51 6.57 -0.78
C MET A 37 -4.41 5.53 -1.06
N ILE A 38 -4.70 4.51 -1.87
CA ILE A 38 -3.76 3.49 -2.30
C ILE A 38 -2.59 4.12 -3.06
N ARG A 39 -2.86 5.03 -4.01
CA ARG A 39 -1.81 5.71 -4.79
C ARG A 39 -0.88 6.51 -3.88
N SER A 40 -1.43 7.24 -2.93
CA SER A 40 -0.65 8.01 -1.96
C SER A 40 0.22 7.12 -1.09
N ALA A 41 -0.34 6.03 -0.53
CA ALA A 41 0.40 5.09 0.31
C ALA A 41 1.56 4.41 -0.45
N ILE A 42 1.35 4.03 -1.71
CA ILE A 42 2.41 3.46 -2.57
C ILE A 42 3.50 4.50 -2.83
N ALA A 43 3.12 5.74 -3.16
CA ALA A 43 4.09 6.80 -3.44
C ALA A 43 4.97 7.11 -2.23
N GLU A 44 4.40 7.12 -1.03
CA GLU A 44 5.12 7.28 0.23
C GLU A 44 6.06 6.10 0.49
N PHE A 45 5.58 4.86 0.39
CA PHE A 45 6.39 3.66 0.56
C PHE A 45 7.61 3.63 -0.37
N ILE A 46 7.42 3.99 -1.65
CA ILE A 46 8.53 4.07 -2.62
C ILE A 46 9.52 5.17 -2.24
N ARG A 47 9.03 6.32 -1.77
CA ARG A 47 9.87 7.45 -1.36
C ARG A 47 10.74 7.08 -0.16
N GLU A 48 10.17 6.47 0.87
CA GLU A 48 10.90 6.04 2.06
C GLU A 48 11.95 4.96 1.74
N ALA A 49 11.59 4.01 0.88
CA ALA A 49 12.53 2.99 0.40
C ALA A 49 13.71 3.63 -0.37
N TYR A 50 13.44 4.67 -1.16
CA TYR A 50 14.50 5.40 -1.86
C TYR A 50 15.40 6.19 -0.90
N LEU A 51 14.82 6.91 0.07
CA LEU A 51 15.58 7.69 1.04
C LEU A 51 16.47 6.80 1.92
N SER A 52 15.94 5.69 2.44
CA SER A 52 16.72 4.75 3.24
C SER A 52 17.86 4.08 2.44
N ALA A 53 17.64 3.80 1.16
CA ALA A 53 18.68 3.30 0.27
C ALA A 53 19.80 4.34 0.03
N LEU A 54 19.46 5.62 -0.02
CA LEU A 54 20.45 6.69 -0.13
C LEU A 54 21.25 6.86 1.17
N GLU A 55 20.58 6.87 2.32
CA GLU A 55 21.25 6.95 3.63
C GLU A 55 22.27 5.82 3.80
N THR A 56 21.88 4.59 3.43
CA THR A 56 22.79 3.43 3.49
C THR A 56 23.96 3.54 2.51
N LYS A 57 23.78 4.23 1.37
CA LYS A 57 24.81 4.35 0.33
C LYS A 57 25.85 5.44 0.64
N TYR A 58 25.48 6.43 1.47
CA TYR A 58 26.32 7.59 1.80
C TYR A 58 26.73 7.67 3.29
N ALA A 59 26.32 6.69 4.10
CA ALA A 59 26.80 6.46 5.48
C ALA A 59 28.03 5.55 5.50
#